data_AF-A0A2T2S1A0-F1
#
_entry.id   AF-A0A2T2S1A0-F1
#
_cell.length_a   1.000
_cell.length_b   1.000
_cell.length_c   1.000
_cell.angle_alpha   90.00
_cell.angle_beta   90.00
_cell.angle_gamma   90.00
#
_symmetry.space_group_name_H-M   'P 1'
#
loop_
_entity.id
_entity.type
_entity.pdbx_description
1 polymer ?
#
loop_
_entity_poly.entity_id
_entity_poly.type
_entity_poly.pdbx_seq_one_letter_code
_entity_poly.pdbx_strand_id
1 'polypeptide(L)' 'MGVNAISDRRSPWEARWQQGKTGWDRGAPSPALERWLALDAIPGDRVLVPGAGRGYEVKLLAQRGYAVIPFSGASALG' A
#
# COMPACT_ATOMS: atom_id res chain seq x y z
N MET A 1 -28.66 -24.44 -19.80
CA MET A 1 -28.36 -23.73 -18.54
C MET A 1 -27.00 -24.18 -18.07
N GLY A 2 -26.01 -23.29 -18.01
CA GLY A 2 -24.69 -23.58 -17.47
C GLY A 2 -24.08 -22.27 -17.03
N VAL A 3 -24.22 -21.94 -15.75
CA VAL A 3 -23.57 -20.78 -15.15
C VAL A 3 -22.06 -21.04 -15.21
N ASN A 4 -21.33 -20.26 -16.00
CA ASN A 4 -19.87 -20.24 -15.93
C ASN A 4 -19.51 -19.79 -14.53
N ALA A 5 -18.92 -20.69 -13.74
CA ALA A 5 -18.45 -20.39 -12.40
C ALA A 5 -17.46 -19.21 -12.49
N ILE A 6 -17.84 -18.10 -11.88
CA ILE A 6 -16.93 -16.99 -11.62
C ILE A 6 -15.81 -17.58 -10.77
N SER A 7 -14.65 -17.85 -11.39
CA SER A 7 -13.46 -18.29 -10.68
C SER A 7 -13.21 -17.25 -9.58
N ASP A 8 -13.25 -17.70 -8.32
CA ASP A 8 -12.95 -16.88 -7.14
C ASP A 8 -11.52 -16.34 -7.29
N ARG A 9 -11.41 -15.18 -7.93
CA ARG A 9 -10.15 -14.65 -8.46
C ARG A 9 -9.40 -13.88 -7.38
N ARG A 10 -9.33 -14.44 -6.17
CA ARG A 10 -8.47 -13.91 -5.11
C ARG A 10 -7.03 -14.12 -5.53
N SER A 11 -6.29 -13.02 -5.67
CA SER A 11 -4.87 -13.10 -5.99
C SER A 11 -4.14 -13.86 -4.87
N PRO A 12 -3.07 -14.62 -5.18
CA PRO A 12 -2.25 -15.27 -4.14
C PRO A 12 -1.74 -14.29 -3.08
N TRP A 13 -1.59 -13.00 -3.44
CA TRP A 13 -1.21 -11.93 -2.53
C TRP A 13 -2.30 -11.56 -1.55
N GLU A 14 -3.55 -11.46 -2.01
CA GLU A 14 -4.70 -11.15 -1.17
C GLU A 14 -5.01 -12.31 -0.21
N ALA A 15 -4.87 -13.56 -0.65
CA ALA A 15 -4.98 -14.71 0.23
C ALA A 15 -3.93 -14.69 1.35
N ARG A 16 -2.67 -14.35 1.05
CA ARG A 16 -1.62 -14.24 2.07
C ARG A 16 -1.86 -13.07 3.04
N TRP A 17 -2.35 -11.94 2.54
CA TRP A 17 -2.75 -10.80 3.36
C TRP A 17 -3.83 -11.18 4.37
N GLN A 18 -4.92 -11.81 3.92
CA GLN A 18 -6.01 -12.28 4.78
C GLN A 18 -5.57 -13.34 5.79
N GLN A 19 -4.61 -14.19 5.43
CA GLN A 19 -4.00 -15.16 6.33
C GLN A 19 -2.97 -14.56 7.30
N GLY A 20 -2.76 -13.24 7.27
CA GLY A 20 -1.76 -12.55 8.09
C GLY A 20 -0.30 -12.90 7.74
N LYS A 21 -0.07 -13.65 6.65
CA LYS A 21 1.27 -14.05 6.17
C LYS A 21 1.95 -12.88 5.48
N THR A 22 2.28 -11.87 6.27
CA THR A 22 2.79 -10.57 5.84
C THR A 22 4.27 -10.44 6.17
N GLY A 23 5.09 -11.45 5.84
CA GLY A 23 6.53 -11.45 6.15
C GLY A 23 7.33 -10.35 5.43
N TRP A 24 6.72 -9.67 4.48
CA TRP A 24 7.27 -8.48 3.80
C TRP A 24 6.90 -7.16 4.49
N ASP A 25 5.95 -7.17 5.43
CA ASP A 25 5.56 -5.99 6.20
C ASP A 25 6.61 -5.73 7.29
N ARG A 26 7.17 -4.52 7.29
CA ARG A 26 8.22 -4.10 8.24
C ARG A 26 7.67 -3.56 9.56
N GLY A 27 6.36 -3.33 9.66
CA GLY A 27 5.73 -2.69 10.82
C GLY A 27 6.01 -1.19 10.98
N ALA A 28 6.77 -0.58 10.07
CA ALA A 28 7.22 0.81 10.15
C ALA A 28 7.55 1.36 8.73
N PRO A 29 7.58 2.70 8.57
CA PRO A 29 7.99 3.31 7.30
C PRO A 29 9.39 2.87 6.86
N SER A 30 9.63 2.88 5.55
CA SER A 30 10.96 2.67 5.00
C SER A 30 11.97 3.72 5.52
N PRO A 31 13.14 3.33 6.06
CA PRO A 31 14.20 4.26 6.47
C PRO A 31 14.71 5.14 5.31
N ALA A 32 14.60 4.66 4.07
CA ALA A 32 14.96 5.45 2.89
C ALA A 32 14.02 6.65 2.70
N LEU A 33 12.72 6.47 2.96
CA LEU A 33 11.73 7.54 2.88
C LEU A 33 12.00 8.61 3.94
N GLU A 34 12.29 8.21 5.17
CA GLU A 34 12.67 9.14 6.23
C GLU A 34 13.90 9.96 5.85
N ARG A 35 14.91 9.33 5.24
CA ARG A 35 16.11 10.02 4.75
C ARG A 35 15.78 11.02 3.65
N TRP A 36 14.92 10.69 2.70
CA TRP A 36 14.51 11.62 1.64
C TRP A 36 13.72 12.81 2.18
N LEU A 37 12.84 12.59 3.16
CA LEU A 37 12.11 13.64 3.85
C LEU A 37 13.04 14.57 4.64
N ALA A 38 14.11 14.03 5.24
CA ALA A 38 15.09 14.85 5.96
C ALA A 38 15.95 15.72 5.03
N LEU A 39 16.12 15.30 3.77
CA LEU A 39 16.89 16.03 2.76
C LEU A 39 16.03 16.97 1.91
N ASP A 40 14.72 17.08 2.20
CA ASP A 40 13.73 17.77 1.36
C ASP A 40 13.81 17.34 -0.12
N ALA A 41 14.07 16.05 -0.33
CA ALA A 41 14.38 15.48 -1.64
C ALA A 41 13.14 15.01 -2.41
N ILE A 42 11.94 15.17 -1.83
CA ILE A 42 10.67 14.78 -2.47
C ILE A 42 10.09 16.03 -3.12
N PRO A 43 10.05 16.11 -4.46
CA PRO A 43 9.55 17.30 -5.13
C PRO A 43 8.01 17.38 -5.07
N GLY A 44 7.51 18.59 -4.83
CA GLY A 44 6.07 18.91 -4.85
C GLY A 44 5.29 18.29 -3.68
N ASP A 45 3.97 18.46 -3.71
CA ASP A 45 3.14 18.20 -2.53
C ASP A 45 2.29 16.93 -2.65
N ARG A 46 2.39 16.19 -3.76
CA ARG A 46 1.54 15.03 -4.08
C ARG A 46 2.35 13.77 -4.30
N VAL A 47 2.00 12.71 -3.56
CA VAL A 47 2.73 11.43 -3.61
C VAL A 47 1.77 10.26 -3.80
N LEU A 48 2.05 9.41 -4.80
CA LEU A 48 1.40 8.11 -4.98
C LEU A 48 2.21 7.05 -4.24
N VAL A 49 1.56 6.28 -3.36
CA VAL A 49 2.18 5.17 -2.63
C VAL A 49 1.60 3.84 -3.16
N PRO A 50 2.28 3.18 -4.12
CA PRO A 50 1.85 1.89 -4.64
C PRO A 50 2.17 0.78 -3.63
N GLY A 51 1.29 -0.21 -3.53
CA GLY A 51 1.42 -1.29 -2.56
C GLY A 51 1.38 -0.80 -1.11
N ALA A 52 0.53 0.19 -0.82
CA ALA A 52 0.53 0.90 0.47
C ALA A 52 0.37 0.00 1.71
N GLY A 53 -0.10 -1.25 1.54
CA GLY A 53 -0.16 -2.23 2.62
C GLY A 53 -0.92 -1.67 3.83
N ARG A 54 -0.27 -1.63 5.00
CA ARG A 54 -0.83 -1.07 6.25
C ARG A 54 -0.78 0.46 6.33
N GLY A 55 -0.16 1.14 5.37
CA GLY A 55 -0.19 2.59 5.23
C GLY A 55 0.85 3.35 6.07
N TYR A 56 1.97 2.73 6.44
CA TYR A 56 3.00 3.38 7.25
C TYR A 56 3.59 4.62 6.56
N GLU A 57 4.00 4.49 5.30
CA GLU A 57 4.50 5.58 4.47
C GLU A 57 3.43 6.65 4.24
N VAL A 58 2.18 6.21 4.04
CA VAL A 58 1.04 7.12 3.83
C VAL A 58 0.84 8.02 5.03
N LYS A 59 0.85 7.44 6.23
CA LYS A 59 0.73 8.19 7.48
C LYS A 59 1.88 9.16 7.66
N LEU A 60 3.12 8.71 7.43
CA LEU A 60 4.31 9.56 7.57
C LEU A 60 4.26 10.75 6.62
N LEU A 61 3.94 10.52 5.34
CA LEU A 61 3.86 11.57 4.33
C LEU A 61 2.72 12.56 4.62
N ALA A 62 1.54 12.07 5.03
CA ALA A 62 0.42 12.93 5.39
C ALA A 62 0.75 13.83 6.60
N GLN A 63 1.47 13.30 7.60
CA GLN A 63 1.92 14.09 8.75
C GLN A 63 2.93 15.19 8.38
N ARG A 64 3.62 15.04 7.24
CA ARG A 64 4.54 16.04 6.69
C ARG A 64 3.85 17.01 5.72
N GLY A 65 2.53 16.94 5.56
CA GLY A 65 1.74 17.87 4.76
C GLY A 65 1.53 17.46 3.30
N TYR A 66 2.00 16.27 2.89
CA TYR A 66 1.80 15.78 1.53
C TYR A 66 0.34 15.32 1.31
N ALA A 67 -0.20 15.60 0.13
CA ALA A 67 -1.40 14.98 -0.38
C ALA A 67 -1.06 13.58 -0.92
N VAL A 68 -1.37 12.55 -0.12
CA VAL A 68 -0.99 11.17 -0.42
C VAL A 68 -2.14 10.39 -1.07
N ILE A 69 -1.84 9.69 -2.15
CA ILE A 69 -2.75 8.77 -2.82
C ILE A 69 -2.25 7.34 -2.54
N PRO A 70 -2.89 6.58 -1.64
CA PRO A 70 -2.56 5.17 -1.46
C PRO A 70 -3.15 4.33 -2.60
N PHE A 71 -2.37 3.38 -3.12
CA PHE A 71 -2.87 2.38 -4.06
C PHE A 71 -2.45 0.99 -3.60
N SER A 72 -3.40 0.08 -3.40
CA SER A 72 -3.13 -1.35 -3.18
C SER A 72 -3.95 -2.14 -4.18
N GLY A 73 -3.31 -2.98 -4.99
CA GLY A 73 -3.97 -3.85 -5.97
C GLY A 73 -4.71 -5.05 -5.34
N ALA A 74 -4.99 -5.02 -4.03
CA ALA A 74 -5.74 -6.03 -3.31
C ALA A 74 -6.95 -5.35 -2.64
N SER A 75 -8.13 -5.64 -3.20
CA SER A 75 -9.49 -5.18 -2.85
C SER A 75 -9.91 -3.73 -3.14
N ALA A 76 -10.75 -3.59 -4.17
CA ALA A 76 -11.83 -2.60 -4.21
C ALA A 76 -13.06 -3.20 -4.92
N LEU A 77 -13.58 -4.33 -4.43
CA LEU A 77 -15.00 -4.68 -4.54
C LEU A 77 -15.39 -5.33 -3.22
N GLY A 78 -16.30 -4.68 -2.50
CA GLY A 78 -16.95 -5.23 -1.32
C GLY A 78 -17.93 -6.34 -1.65
#